data_AF-A0A933AUQ0-F1
#
_entry.id   AF-A0A933AUQ0-F1
#
_cell.length_a   1.000
_cell.length_b   1.000
_cell.length_c   1.000
_cell.angle_alpha   90.00
_cell.angle_beta   90.00
_cell.angle_gamma   90.00
#
_symmetry.space_group_name_H-M   'P 1'
#
loop_
_entity.id
_entity.type
_entity.pdbx_description
1 polymer ?
#
loop_
_entity_poly.entity_id
_entity_poly.type
_entity_poly.pdbx_seq_one_letter_code
_entity_poly.pdbx_strand_id
1 'polypeptide(L)'
;MAERTHSIAGQSISTGAGVDAIRAALAGVVGTVAFTVLAYLGPVMGIPKMDIATMLGTMFVADPAAAFVPGMIMHFMIGVVLALGYVYLFERWLPGEGWLKGAVYSLVPWLMAMVVVMPMMALVHPMVRSGMMPAPGFFLAGMGTIMAPLGSLIAHIVYGVVVGAVYGRTQAK
;
A
#
# COMPACT_ATOMS: atom_id res chain seq x y z
N MET A 1 -14.83 -41.53 -51.13
CA MET A 1 -14.13 -40.25 -50.89
C MET A 1 -15.03 -39.42 -50.00
N ALA A 2 -14.81 -39.49 -48.68
CA ALA A 2 -15.59 -38.78 -47.68
C ALA A 2 -14.61 -38.10 -46.73
N GLU A 3 -14.68 -36.77 -46.76
CA GLU A 3 -13.88 -35.83 -46.00
C GLU A 3 -14.20 -35.98 -44.50
N ARG A 4 -13.20 -36.31 -43.69
CA ARG A 4 -13.30 -36.20 -42.22
C ARG A 4 -12.57 -34.94 -41.79
N THR A 5 -13.31 -33.84 -41.73
CA THR A 5 -12.94 -32.61 -41.05
C THR A 5 -12.89 -32.88 -39.55
N HIS A 6 -11.70 -33.01 -38.99
CA HIS A 6 -11.51 -32.95 -37.54
C HIS A 6 -11.41 -31.49 -37.10
N SER A 7 -12.57 -30.90 -36.84
CA SER A 7 -12.70 -29.68 -36.04
C SER A 7 -12.26 -30.00 -34.62
N ILE A 8 -11.10 -29.48 -34.19
CA ILE A 8 -10.74 -29.43 -32.77
C ILE A 8 -11.26 -28.09 -32.25
N ALA A 9 -12.56 -28.10 -31.93
CA ALA A 9 -13.15 -27.16 -31.02
C ALA A 9 -12.59 -27.38 -29.61
N GLY A 10 -12.40 -26.28 -28.88
CA GLY A 10 -12.54 -26.30 -27.43
C GLY A 10 -11.30 -26.68 -26.64
N GLN A 11 -10.28 -25.82 -26.65
CA GLN A 11 -9.59 -25.53 -25.40
C GLN A 11 -9.98 -24.12 -24.99
N SER A 12 -11.15 -24.01 -24.35
CA SER A 12 -11.36 -22.92 -23.41
C SER A 12 -10.30 -23.08 -22.33
N ILE A 13 -9.30 -22.21 -22.36
CA ILE A 13 -8.49 -21.90 -21.20
C ILE A 13 -9.46 -21.37 -20.14
N SER A 14 -9.99 -22.31 -19.37
CA SER A 14 -10.54 -22.09 -18.05
C SER A 14 -9.42 -21.50 -17.20
N THR A 15 -9.24 -20.19 -17.26
CA THR A 15 -8.59 -19.46 -16.18
C THR A 15 -9.50 -19.68 -14.97
N GLY A 16 -9.15 -20.68 -14.16
CA GLY A 16 -9.89 -21.00 -12.96
C GLY A 16 -10.12 -19.74 -12.13
N ALA A 17 -11.25 -19.71 -11.42
CA ALA A 17 -11.60 -18.67 -10.45
C ALA A 17 -10.55 -18.58 -9.32
N GLY A 18 -9.41 -17.97 -9.64
CA GLY A 18 -8.24 -17.78 -8.80
C GLY A 18 -7.88 -16.31 -8.71
N VAL A 19 -7.07 -15.96 -7.72
CA VAL A 19 -6.62 -14.58 -7.48
C VAL A 19 -5.81 -14.07 -8.67
N ASP A 20 -6.22 -12.93 -9.23
CA ASP A 20 -5.45 -12.23 -10.27
C ASP A 20 -4.34 -11.40 -9.61
N ALA A 21 -3.16 -12.00 -9.50
CA ALA A 21 -1.99 -11.41 -8.86
C ALA A 21 -1.46 -10.17 -9.60
N ILE A 22 -1.53 -10.15 -10.93
CA ILE A 22 -1.07 -9.01 -11.74
C ILE A 22 -1.97 -7.81 -11.45
N ARG A 23 -3.28 -8.04 -11.45
CA ARG A 23 -4.25 -6.99 -11.14
C ARG A 23 -4.16 -6.52 -9.70
N ALA A 24 -3.92 -7.41 -8.74
CA ALA A 24 -3.65 -7.03 -7.35
C ALA A 24 -2.38 -6.16 -7.24
N ALA A 25 -1.31 -6.51 -7.96
CA ALA A 25 -0.09 -5.72 -7.98
C ALA A 25 -0.30 -4.33 -8.60
N LEU A 26 -1.01 -4.25 -9.74
CA LEU A 26 -1.39 -2.97 -10.35
C LEU A 26 -2.26 -2.13 -9.41
N ALA A 27 -3.23 -2.74 -8.74
CA ALA A 27 -4.06 -2.07 -7.73
C ALA A 27 -3.19 -1.49 -6.60
N GLY A 28 -2.19 -2.25 -6.12
CA GLY A 28 -1.22 -1.80 -5.13
C GLY A 28 -0.41 -0.61 -5.60
N VAL A 29 0.13 -0.64 -6.82
CA VAL A 29 0.87 0.49 -7.40
C VAL A 29 0.00 1.74 -7.49
N VAL A 30 -1.20 1.64 -8.06
CA VAL A 30 -2.11 2.78 -8.22
C VAL A 30 -2.56 3.32 -6.85
N GLY A 31 -2.84 2.43 -5.90
CA GLY A 31 -3.12 2.79 -4.51
C GLY A 31 -1.97 3.56 -3.87
N THR A 32 -0.73 3.12 -4.06
CA THR A 32 0.46 3.79 -3.53
C THR A 32 0.70 5.14 -4.18
N VAL A 33 0.41 5.32 -5.47
CA VAL A 33 0.43 6.65 -6.09
C VAL A 33 -0.54 7.58 -5.37
N ALA A 34 -1.80 7.16 -5.20
CA ALA A 34 -2.82 7.97 -4.53
C ALA A 34 -2.42 8.31 -3.08
N PHE A 35 -1.89 7.34 -2.35
CA PHE A 35 -1.32 7.53 -1.02
C PHE A 35 -0.22 8.60 -1.03
N THR A 36 0.75 8.44 -1.93
CA THR A 36 1.92 9.31 -2.03
C THR A 36 1.50 10.73 -2.34
N VAL A 37 0.58 10.94 -3.29
CA VAL A 37 0.05 12.27 -3.60
C VAL A 37 -0.51 12.94 -2.34
N LEU A 38 -1.33 12.23 -1.55
CA LEU A 38 -1.86 12.78 -0.31
C LEU A 38 -0.78 13.07 0.74
N ALA A 39 0.20 12.19 0.89
CA ALA A 39 1.31 12.38 1.82
C ALA A 39 2.12 13.65 1.49
N TYR A 40 2.34 13.94 0.20
CA TYR A 40 3.05 15.13 -0.25
C TYR A 40 2.21 16.40 -0.21
N LEU A 41 0.88 16.29 -0.30
CA LEU A 41 -0.05 17.41 -0.12
C LEU A 41 -0.31 17.74 1.36
N GLY A 42 -0.10 16.78 2.27
CA GLY A 42 -0.31 16.94 3.72
C GLY A 42 0.27 18.22 4.32
N PRO A 43 1.55 18.57 4.07
CA PRO A 43 2.16 19.81 4.55
C PRO A 43 1.42 21.09 4.17
N VAL A 44 0.82 21.12 2.97
CA VAL A 44 0.02 22.28 2.51
C VAL A 44 -1.26 22.44 3.34
N MET A 45 -1.74 21.36 3.96
CA MET A 45 -2.91 21.33 4.83
C MET A 45 -2.56 21.41 6.33
N GLY A 46 -1.31 21.71 6.69
CA GLY A 46 -0.85 21.81 8.08
C GLY A 46 -0.56 20.46 8.76
N ILE A 47 -0.55 19.35 8.01
CA ILE A 47 -0.10 18.05 8.52
C ILE A 47 1.44 18.02 8.45
N PRO A 48 2.16 17.61 9.51
CA PRO A 48 3.61 17.52 9.46
C PRO A 48 4.10 16.68 8.29
N LYS A 49 5.17 17.12 7.62
CA LYS A 49 5.77 16.36 6.54
C LYS A 49 6.32 15.04 7.08
N MET A 50 5.78 13.94 6.59
CA MET A 50 6.37 12.61 6.77
C MET A 50 7.00 12.20 5.45
N ASP A 51 8.31 12.41 5.34
CA ASP A 51 9.06 12.06 4.13
C ASP A 51 9.31 10.54 4.09
N ILE A 52 8.33 9.80 3.56
CA ILE A 52 8.34 8.33 3.53
C ILE A 52 9.50 7.81 2.68
N ALA A 53 9.81 8.51 1.58
CA ALA A 53 10.92 8.15 0.71
C ALA A 53 12.24 8.23 1.49
N THR A 54 12.50 9.36 2.13
CA THR A 54 13.73 9.56 2.90
C THR A 54 13.79 8.58 4.08
N MET A 55 12.70 8.39 4.84
CA MET A 55 12.67 7.46 5.97
C MET A 55 12.91 6.01 5.54
N LEU A 56 12.32 5.54 4.44
CA LEU A 56 12.56 4.17 3.98
C LEU A 56 13.94 4.01 3.34
N GLY A 57 14.41 5.01 2.59
CA GLY A 57 15.68 4.93 1.89
C GLY A 57 16.88 5.01 2.84
N THR A 58 16.79 5.85 3.87
CA THR A 58 17.89 6.09 4.81
C THR A 58 18.09 4.97 5.84
N MET A 59 17.26 3.93 5.78
CA MET A 59 17.55 2.63 6.37
C MET A 59 18.78 1.95 5.74
N PHE A 60 19.06 2.23 4.46
CA PHE A 60 20.10 1.55 3.69
C PHE A 60 21.13 2.51 3.07
N VAL A 61 20.74 3.76 2.80
CA VAL A 61 21.58 4.77 2.13
C VAL A 61 21.74 5.98 3.04
N ALA A 62 22.97 6.26 3.47
CA ALA A 62 23.24 7.32 4.45
C ALA A 62 23.00 8.74 3.90
N ASP A 63 23.17 8.95 2.60
CA ASP A 63 22.90 10.25 1.97
C ASP A 63 21.38 10.39 1.68
N PRO A 64 20.67 11.36 2.29
CA PRO A 64 19.24 11.59 2.04
C PRO A 64 18.89 11.84 0.57
N ALA A 65 19.77 12.51 -0.18
CA ALA A 65 19.51 12.81 -1.59
C ALA A 65 19.52 11.53 -2.43
N ALA A 66 20.51 10.67 -2.23
CA ALA A 66 20.59 9.36 -2.86
C ALA A 66 19.53 8.36 -2.34
N ALA A 67 19.05 8.54 -1.10
CA ALA A 67 18.08 7.65 -0.46
C ALA A 67 16.65 7.75 -1.03
N PHE A 68 16.31 8.85 -1.71
CA PHE A 68 14.94 9.08 -2.21
C PHE A 68 14.43 7.94 -3.10
N VAL A 69 15.19 7.58 -4.14
CA VAL A 69 14.80 6.55 -5.12
C VAL A 69 14.62 5.17 -4.47
N PRO A 70 15.59 4.61 -3.71
CA PRO A 70 15.39 3.32 -3.06
C PRO A 70 14.25 3.35 -2.04
N GLY A 71 14.03 4.49 -1.35
CA GLY A 71 12.89 4.67 -0.47
C GLY A 71 11.55 4.62 -1.18
N MET A 72 11.43 5.29 -2.34
CA MET A 72 10.23 5.21 -3.18
C MET A 72 10.00 3.79 -3.70
N ILE A 73 11.04 3.10 -4.16
CA ILE A 73 10.93 1.68 -4.57
C ILE A 73 10.37 0.83 -3.43
N MET A 74 10.93 0.97 -2.22
CA MET A 74 10.43 0.26 -1.03
C MET A 74 8.97 0.61 -0.72
N HIS A 75 8.58 1.88 -0.83
CA HIS A 75 7.20 2.31 -0.60
C HIS A 75 6.21 1.63 -1.56
N PHE A 76 6.56 1.58 -2.85
CA PHE A 76 5.76 0.89 -3.87
C PHE A 76 5.74 -0.63 -3.66
N MET A 77 6.86 -1.24 -3.30
CA MET A 77 6.93 -2.67 -2.98
C MET A 77 6.02 -3.03 -1.81
N ILE A 78 6.05 -2.24 -0.73
CA ILE A 78 5.14 -2.41 0.42
C ILE A 78 3.69 -2.29 -0.04
N GLY A 79 3.39 -1.30 -0.88
CA GLY A 79 2.05 -1.12 -1.47
C GLY A 79 1.56 -2.32 -2.26
N VAL A 80 2.42 -2.96 -3.05
CA VAL A 80 2.09 -4.18 -3.78
C VAL A 80 1.84 -5.34 -2.82
N VAL A 81 2.72 -5.54 -1.83
CA VAL A 81 2.60 -6.62 -0.84
C VAL A 81 1.29 -6.49 -0.05
N LEU A 82 0.93 -5.27 0.37
CA LEU A 82 -0.32 -5.02 1.07
C LEU A 82 -1.54 -5.30 0.18
N ALA A 83 -1.52 -4.93 -1.10
CA ALA A 83 -2.61 -5.22 -2.02
C ALA A 83 -2.76 -6.72 -2.29
N LEU A 84 -1.65 -7.46 -2.39
CA LEU A 84 -1.69 -8.92 -2.47
C LEU A 84 -2.28 -9.51 -1.17
N GLY A 85 -1.83 -9.04 -0.01
CA GLY A 85 -2.37 -9.44 1.29
C GLY A 85 -3.88 -9.22 1.40
N TYR A 86 -4.37 -8.06 0.96
CA TYR A 86 -5.81 -7.78 0.85
C TYR A 86 -6.54 -8.85 0.06
N VAL A 87 -6.09 -9.12 -1.18
CA VAL A 87 -6.78 -10.02 -2.09
C VAL A 87 -6.74 -11.48 -1.63
N TYR A 88 -5.58 -11.96 -1.16
CA TYR A 88 -5.43 -13.36 -0.74
C TYR A 88 -6.09 -13.66 0.61
N LEU A 89 -6.07 -12.71 1.55
CA LEU A 89 -6.42 -12.97 2.94
C LEU A 89 -7.76 -12.36 3.36
N PHE A 90 -8.17 -11.22 2.80
CA PHE A 90 -9.28 -10.41 3.34
C PHE A 90 -10.45 -10.23 2.37
N GLU A 91 -10.22 -10.08 1.07
CA GLU A 91 -11.23 -9.65 0.08
C GLU A 91 -12.53 -10.48 0.13
N ARG A 92 -12.41 -11.80 0.21
CA ARG A 92 -13.57 -12.72 0.25
C ARG A 92 -14.42 -12.62 1.53
N TRP A 93 -13.84 -12.13 2.63
CA TRP A 93 -14.49 -12.10 3.95
C TRP A 93 -15.13 -10.75 4.25
N LEU A 94 -14.69 -9.69 3.58
CA LEU A 94 -15.19 -8.34 3.83
C LEU A 94 -16.51 -8.11 3.09
N PRO A 95 -17.54 -7.56 3.75
CA PRO A 95 -18.81 -7.24 3.12
C PRO A 95 -18.73 -5.98 2.24
N GLY A 96 -19.67 -5.84 1.31
CA GLY A 96 -19.83 -4.64 0.49
C GLY A 96 -19.12 -4.66 -0.86
N GLU A 97 -19.07 -3.49 -1.49
CA GLU A 97 -18.42 -3.26 -2.79
C GLU A 97 -16.88 -3.20 -2.65
N GLY A 98 -16.15 -3.42 -3.75
CA GLY A 98 -14.69 -3.52 -3.72
C GLY A 98 -14.01 -2.34 -3.05
N TRP A 99 -14.44 -1.11 -3.32
CA TRP A 99 -13.86 0.10 -2.70
C TRP A 99 -14.08 0.15 -1.18
N LEU A 100 -15.26 -0.29 -0.70
CA LEU A 100 -15.59 -0.31 0.73
C LEU A 100 -14.78 -1.40 1.45
N LYS A 101 -14.67 -2.60 0.84
CA LYS A 101 -13.81 -3.67 1.34
C LYS A 101 -12.37 -3.19 1.48
N GLY A 102 -11.83 -2.54 0.46
CA GLY A 102 -10.48 -1.99 0.50
C GLY A 102 -10.30 -0.91 1.58
N ALA A 103 -11.27 -0.01 1.74
CA ALA A 103 -11.27 1.00 2.81
C ALA A 103 -11.22 0.35 4.20
N VAL A 104 -12.08 -0.64 4.46
CA VAL A 104 -12.10 -1.36 5.75
C VAL A 104 -10.80 -2.14 5.97
N TYR A 105 -10.30 -2.83 4.94
CA TYR A 105 -9.03 -3.54 5.00
C TYR A 105 -7.88 -2.62 5.42
N SER A 106 -7.82 -1.39 4.87
CA SER A 106 -6.70 -0.47 5.10
C SER A 106 -6.51 -0.02 6.55
N LEU A 107 -7.51 -0.23 7.42
CA LEU A 107 -7.36 -0.03 8.86
C LEU A 107 -6.32 -0.99 9.46
N VAL A 108 -6.19 -2.21 8.91
CA VAL A 108 -5.21 -3.21 9.36
C VAL A 108 -3.77 -2.74 9.12
N PRO A 109 -3.32 -2.43 7.87
CA PRO A 109 -1.98 -1.91 7.65
C PRO A 109 -1.75 -0.55 8.31
N TRP A 110 -2.78 0.31 8.44
CA TRP A 110 -2.63 1.55 9.20
C TRP A 110 -2.32 1.29 10.68
N LEU A 111 -3.09 0.43 11.35
CA LEU A 111 -2.84 0.06 12.74
C LEU A 111 -1.47 -0.60 12.91
N MET A 112 -1.12 -1.51 12.00
CA MET A 112 0.21 -2.14 11.97
C MET A 112 1.32 -1.08 11.83
N ALA A 113 1.13 -0.10 10.95
CA ALA A 113 2.07 1.00 10.79
C ALA A 113 2.22 1.79 12.10
N MET A 114 1.11 2.20 12.72
CA MET A 114 1.12 3.05 13.92
C MET A 114 1.65 2.35 15.18
N VAL A 115 1.35 1.05 15.34
CA VAL A 115 1.62 0.29 16.57
C VAL A 115 2.93 -0.50 16.50
N VAL A 116 3.32 -0.94 15.30
CA VAL A 116 4.49 -1.80 15.11
C VAL A 116 5.58 -1.08 14.33
N VAL A 117 5.28 -0.62 13.12
CA VAL A 117 6.32 -0.10 12.21
C VAL A 117 6.90 1.21 12.74
N MET A 118 6.09 2.17 13.18
CA MET A 118 6.59 3.46 13.66
C MET A 118 7.43 3.33 14.95
N PRO A 119 7.00 2.58 15.98
CA PRO A 119 7.88 2.29 17.12
C PRO A 119 9.16 1.55 16.72
N MET A 120 9.07 0.57 15.82
CA MET A 120 10.25 -0.13 15.33
C MET A 120 11.22 0.83 14.64
N MET A 121 10.75 1.73 13.76
CA MET A 121 11.59 2.76 13.13
C MET A 121 12.30 3.61 14.18
N ALA A 122 11.62 3.99 15.27
CA ALA A 122 12.26 4.74 16.35
C ALA A 122 13.43 3.98 17.01
N LEU A 123 13.39 2.64 17.01
CA LEU A 123 14.39 1.80 17.65
C LEU A 123 15.55 1.42 16.71
N VAL A 124 15.29 1.20 15.42
CA VAL A 124 16.27 0.60 14.51
C VAL A 124 16.79 1.56 13.44
N HIS A 125 16.09 2.66 13.16
CA HIS A 125 16.43 3.53 12.03
C HIS A 125 17.73 4.32 12.30
N PRO A 126 18.77 4.22 11.45
CA PRO A 126 20.08 4.81 11.71
C PRO A 126 20.03 6.32 11.98
N MET A 127 19.29 7.08 11.16
CA MET A 127 19.18 8.53 11.35
C MET A 127 18.34 8.95 12.55
N VAL A 128 17.40 8.10 12.98
CA VAL A 128 16.62 8.41 14.18
C VAL A 128 17.50 8.18 15.41
N ARG A 129 18.26 7.08 15.43
CA ARG A 129 19.18 6.77 16.52
C ARG A 129 20.32 7.78 16.67
N SER A 130 20.76 8.40 15.58
CA SER A 130 21.78 9.45 15.60
C SER A 130 21.23 10.84 15.92
N GLY A 131 19.90 11.00 16.02
CA GLY A 131 19.24 12.30 16.23
C GLY A 131 19.16 13.19 14.98
N MET A 132 19.55 12.69 13.81
CA MET A 132 19.44 13.41 12.53
C MET A 132 18.01 13.43 11.96
N MET A 133 17.13 12.57 12.46
CA MET A 133 15.71 12.52 12.09
C MET A 133 14.85 12.39 13.36
N PRO A 134 13.69 13.08 13.46
CA PRO A 134 12.78 12.91 14.59
C PRO A 134 12.30 11.47 14.70
N ALA A 135 12.21 10.95 15.93
CA ALA A 135 11.65 9.63 16.18
C ALA A 135 10.13 9.65 15.95
N PRO A 136 9.56 8.81 15.06
CA PRO A 136 8.12 8.82 14.82
C PRO A 136 7.34 8.35 16.07
N GLY A 137 7.79 7.26 16.70
CA GLY A 137 7.18 6.73 17.93
C GLY A 137 5.79 6.12 17.73
N PHE A 138 5.16 5.72 18.84
CA PHE A 138 3.82 5.13 18.84
C PHE A 138 2.79 6.12 18.31
N PHE A 139 1.97 5.71 17.33
CA PHE A 139 0.98 6.59 16.69
C PHE A 139 1.53 7.93 16.19
N LEU A 140 2.80 7.95 15.74
CA LEU A 140 3.47 9.18 15.31
C LEU A 140 3.53 10.27 16.41
N ALA A 141 3.49 9.89 17.70
CA ALA A 141 3.50 10.83 18.82
C ALA A 141 4.72 11.77 18.83
N GLY A 142 5.86 11.33 18.28
CA GLY A 142 7.07 12.15 18.16
C GLY A 142 6.96 13.27 17.11
N MET A 143 5.89 13.30 16.32
CA MET A 143 5.61 14.39 15.38
C MET A 143 4.96 15.61 16.06
N GLY A 144 4.62 15.52 17.35
CA GLY A 144 4.13 16.65 18.15
C GLY A 144 2.72 17.13 17.83
N THR A 145 1.94 16.40 17.02
CA THR A 145 0.56 16.74 16.70
C THR A 145 -0.29 15.52 16.35
N ILE A 146 -1.57 15.57 16.73
CA ILE A 146 -2.56 14.54 16.38
C ILE A 146 -2.86 14.50 14.87
N MET A 147 -2.51 15.56 14.13
CA MET A 147 -2.74 15.60 12.68
C MET A 147 -1.87 14.60 11.91
N ALA A 148 -0.72 14.19 12.46
CA ALA A 148 0.14 13.20 11.82
C ALA A 148 -0.52 11.81 11.72
N PRO A 149 -1.00 11.18 12.82
CA PRO A 149 -1.70 9.90 12.72
C PRO A 149 -3.02 10.00 11.94
N LEU A 150 -3.77 11.11 12.07
CA LEU A 150 -5.01 11.31 11.31
C LEU A 150 -4.77 11.47 9.80
N GLY A 151 -3.77 12.25 9.40
CA GLY A 151 -3.36 12.39 8.02
C GLY A 151 -2.93 11.05 7.42
N SER A 152 -2.16 10.26 8.19
CA SER A 152 -1.78 8.91 7.76
C SER A 152 -2.97 7.98 7.63
N LEU A 153 -3.98 8.07 8.51
CA LEU A 153 -5.20 7.27 8.43
C LEU A 153 -5.97 7.57 7.14
N ILE A 154 -6.14 8.84 6.82
CA ILE A 154 -6.80 9.28 5.58
C ILE A 154 -6.06 8.72 4.36
N ALA A 155 -4.72 8.83 4.33
CA ALA A 155 -3.92 8.30 3.24
C ALA A 155 -4.08 6.77 3.09
N HIS A 156 -4.13 6.01 4.19
CA HIS A 156 -4.36 4.57 4.17
C HIS A 156 -5.77 4.22 3.68
N ILE A 157 -6.79 4.95 4.13
CA ILE A 157 -8.18 4.76 3.65
C ILE A 157 -8.25 4.99 2.15
N VAL A 158 -7.63 6.05 1.64
CA VAL A 158 -7.61 6.33 0.20
C VAL A 158 -6.84 5.25 -0.57
N TYR A 159 -5.69 4.79 -0.06
CA TYR A 159 -5.00 3.63 -0.62
C TYR A 159 -5.93 2.41 -0.71
N GLY A 160 -6.62 2.08 0.38
CA GLY A 160 -7.56 0.98 0.46
C GLY A 160 -8.71 1.09 -0.53
N VAL A 161 -9.36 2.25 -0.58
CA VAL A 161 -10.44 2.57 -1.54
C VAL A 161 -9.98 2.31 -2.97
N VAL A 162 -8.79 2.81 -3.33
CA VAL A 162 -8.24 2.67 -4.68
C VAL A 162 -7.91 1.22 -4.99
N VAL A 163 -7.21 0.51 -4.09
CA VAL A 163 -6.88 -0.91 -4.26
C VAL A 163 -8.16 -1.74 -4.46
N GLY A 164 -9.14 -1.54 -3.56
CA GLY A 164 -10.40 -2.22 -3.59
C GLY A 164 -11.25 -1.91 -4.83
N ALA A 165 -11.26 -0.66 -5.30
CA ALA A 165 -11.95 -0.26 -6.53
C ALA A 165 -11.29 -0.87 -7.78
N VAL A 166 -9.96 -0.76 -7.88
CA VAL A 166 -9.20 -1.27 -9.03
C VAL A 166 -9.30 -2.80 -9.11
N TYR A 167 -9.24 -3.51 -7.98
CA TYR A 167 -9.42 -4.95 -7.92
C TYR A 167 -10.90 -5.41 -7.94
N GLY A 168 -11.85 -4.59 -7.50
CA GLY A 168 -13.28 -4.94 -7.49
C GLY A 168 -13.98 -4.82 -8.85
N ARG A 169 -13.57 -3.87 -9.71
CA ARG A 169 -14.30 -3.49 -10.94
C ARG A 169 -14.52 -4.57 -12.02
N THR A 170 -13.82 -5.70 -11.99
CA THR A 170 -13.98 -6.78 -13.00
C THR A 170 -14.31 -8.15 -12.40
N GLN A 171 -14.56 -8.22 -11.09
CA GLN A 171 -15.19 -9.39 -10.47
C GLN A 171 -16.71 -9.15 -10.57
N ALA A 172 -17.28 -9.37 -11.75
CA ALA A 172 -18.74 -9.35 -11.89
C ALA A 172 -19.32 -10.38 -10.91
N LYS A 173 -20.20 -9.92 -10.02
CA LYS A 173 -21.12 -10.81 -9.30
C LYS A 173 -22.24 -11.23 -10.23
#